data_AF-A0A1V6HYE7-F1
#
_entry.id   AF-A0A1V6HYE7-F1
#
_cell.length_a   1.000
_cell.length_b   1.000
_cell.length_c   1.000
_cell.angle_alpha   90.00
_cell.angle_beta   90.00
_cell.angle_gamma   90.00
#
_symmetry.space_group_name_H-M   'P 1'
#
loop_
_entity.id
_entity.type
_entity.pdbx_description
1 polymer ?
#
loop_
_entity_poly.entity_id
_entity_poly.type
_entity_poly.pdbx_seq_one_letter_code
_entity_poly.pdbx_strand_id
1 'polypeptide(L)'
;MWRSAVSRSPGVSDYDIFMRLYNNEGAAIGSEQLVNTTTAKNQSNPSIAQITNNQYVVVWDSEDQDGSGLGIYGQRFTLYGTKHGPEFRINSTTISDQAQPVVAGFPSTGRWVVLWRSNAQDGSGQGTYAQRFYGPAAYAGEFRVHEFTTSDQWYPAAACHAYQFLVTWSSYAQDGSGYGVYGRLFSW
;
A
#
# COMPACT_ATOMS: atom_id res chain seq x y z
N MET A 1 -8.80 6.42 9.63
CA MET A 1 -9.06 6.17 8.20
C MET A 1 -9.85 4.88 8.06
N TRP A 2 -10.85 4.81 7.18
CA TRP A 2 -11.69 3.61 7.05
C TRP A 2 -12.21 3.44 5.62
N ARG A 3 -12.70 2.23 5.30
CA ARG A 3 -13.52 1.98 4.11
C ARG A 3 -14.99 2.12 4.48
N SER A 4 -15.81 2.65 3.58
CA SER A 4 -17.25 2.79 3.79
C SER A 4 -18.02 2.31 2.57
N ALA A 5 -19.11 1.60 2.81
CA ALA A 5 -20.11 1.27 1.81
C ALA A 5 -21.15 2.39 1.78
N VAL A 6 -21.17 3.20 0.73
CA VAL A 6 -22.24 4.18 0.55
C VAL A 6 -23.27 3.54 -0.37
N SER A 7 -24.52 3.36 0.10
CA SER A 7 -25.59 2.78 -0.72
C SER A 7 -25.83 3.63 -1.96
N ARG A 8 -25.34 3.19 -3.12
CA ARG A 8 -25.61 3.77 -4.44
C ARG A 8 -25.85 2.65 -5.46
N SER A 9 -26.57 3.01 -6.52
CA SER A 9 -27.20 2.14 -7.53
C SER A 9 -26.33 0.97 -8.06
N PRO A 10 -26.95 -0.09 -8.63
CA PRO A 10 -26.24 -1.26 -9.16
C PRO A 10 -25.18 -0.86 -10.19
N GLY A 11 -23.92 -1.29 -9.99
CA GLY A 11 -22.78 -0.97 -10.85
C GLY A 11 -21.77 0.04 -10.26
N VAL A 12 -21.93 0.43 -9.00
CA VAL A 12 -21.02 1.28 -8.22
C VAL A 12 -20.31 0.42 -7.15
N SER A 13 -19.10 0.80 -6.74
CA SER A 13 -18.33 0.22 -5.64
C SER A 13 -19.16 -0.20 -4.42
N ASP A 14 -18.92 -1.39 -3.84
CA ASP A 14 -19.42 -1.71 -2.49
C ASP A 14 -18.53 -1.06 -1.42
N TYR A 15 -17.28 -0.70 -1.76
CA TYR A 15 -16.33 -0.06 -0.86
C TYR A 15 -15.50 1.01 -1.57
N ASP A 16 -15.48 2.19 -0.97
CA ASP A 16 -14.53 3.26 -1.30
C ASP A 16 -13.67 3.61 -0.08
N ILE A 17 -12.57 4.33 -0.32
CA ILE A 17 -11.65 4.78 0.72
C ILE A 17 -12.03 6.18 1.18
N PHE A 18 -12.29 6.31 2.48
CA PHE A 18 -12.61 7.59 3.10
C PHE A 18 -11.63 7.97 4.19
N MET A 19 -11.46 9.27 4.36
CA MET A 19 -10.66 9.83 5.44
C MET A 19 -11.38 10.97 6.14
N ARG A 20 -10.98 11.19 7.40
CA ARG A 20 -11.40 12.33 8.20
C ARG A 20 -10.24 12.76 9.07
N LEU A 21 -10.02 14.06 9.14
CA LEU A 21 -8.98 14.68 9.96
C LEU A 21 -9.52 14.86 11.38
N TYR A 22 -8.64 14.73 12.36
CA TYR A 22 -8.93 14.96 13.77
C TYR A 22 -7.83 15.82 14.37
N ASN A 23 -8.19 16.70 15.30
CA ASN A 23 -7.20 17.42 16.11
C ASN A 23 -6.61 16.52 17.20
N ASN A 24 -5.66 17.05 17.96
CA ASN A 24 -5.00 16.37 19.07
C ASN A 24 -5.95 16.04 20.23
N GLU A 25 -7.10 16.69 20.34
CA GLU A 25 -8.17 16.33 21.28
C GLU A 25 -9.12 15.25 20.73
N GLY A 26 -8.91 14.75 19.51
CA GLY A 26 -9.77 13.76 18.88
C GLY A 26 -11.10 14.31 18.35
N ALA A 27 -11.25 15.63 18.27
CA ALA A 27 -12.37 16.28 17.61
C ALA A 27 -12.15 16.29 16.09
N ALA A 28 -13.19 15.95 15.34
CA ALA A 28 -13.11 15.93 13.90
C ALA A 28 -12.95 17.33 13.30
N ILE A 29 -12.00 17.46 12.37
CA ILE A 29 -11.79 18.65 11.56
C ILE A 29 -12.50 18.44 10.23
N GLY A 30 -13.65 19.10 10.06
CA GLY A 30 -14.46 19.02 8.84
C GLY A 30 -15.24 17.72 8.67
N SER A 31 -15.75 17.52 7.44
CA SER A 31 -16.48 16.32 7.03
C SER A 31 -15.55 15.19 6.61
N GLU A 32 -16.11 14.00 6.47
CA GLU A 32 -15.46 12.90 5.76
C GLU A 32 -15.18 13.30 4.30
N GLN A 33 -14.07 12.77 3.75
CA GLN A 33 -13.61 13.04 2.39
C GLN A 33 -13.30 11.74 1.65
N LEU A 34 -13.73 11.64 0.39
CA LEU A 34 -13.40 10.55 -0.52
C LEU A 34 -11.94 10.66 -0.96
N VAL A 35 -11.19 9.57 -0.79
CA VAL A 35 -9.74 9.51 -1.05
C VAL A 35 -9.45 9.09 -2.47
N ASN A 36 -10.02 7.97 -2.92
CA ASN A 36 -9.91 7.48 -4.28
C ASN A 36 -10.64 8.41 -5.26
N THR A 37 -10.27 8.30 -6.53
CA THR A 37 -10.92 8.94 -7.68
C THR A 37 -11.66 7.89 -8.51
N THR A 38 -11.09 6.71 -8.63
CA THR A 38 -11.76 5.55 -9.23
C THR A 38 -12.76 4.97 -8.24
N THR A 39 -14.05 4.94 -8.58
CA THR A 39 -15.14 4.40 -7.74
C THR A 39 -15.86 3.21 -8.39
N ALA A 40 -15.25 2.64 -9.43
CA ALA A 40 -15.74 1.42 -10.04
C ALA A 40 -15.22 0.24 -9.21
N LYS A 41 -16.09 -0.73 -8.91
CA LYS A 41 -15.78 -1.90 -8.07
C LYS A 41 -15.13 -1.53 -6.74
N ASN A 42 -14.42 -2.44 -6.08
CA ASN A 42 -14.01 -2.23 -4.70
C ASN A 42 -12.63 -1.61 -4.55
N GLN A 43 -12.53 -0.62 -3.66
CA GLN A 43 -11.28 -0.13 -3.11
C GLN A 43 -11.20 -0.50 -1.62
N SER A 44 -10.12 -1.17 -1.20
CA SER A 44 -10.02 -1.78 0.13
C SER A 44 -8.61 -1.76 0.72
N ASN A 45 -8.51 -2.15 2.00
CA ASN A 45 -7.27 -2.26 2.78
C ASN A 45 -6.38 -1.01 2.74
N PRO A 46 -6.89 0.18 3.13
CA PRO A 46 -6.09 1.39 3.10
C PRO A 46 -4.97 1.36 4.14
N SER A 47 -3.81 1.89 3.75
CA SER A 47 -2.66 2.17 4.61
C SER A 47 -2.22 3.62 4.39
N ILE A 48 -1.73 4.29 5.44
CA ILE A 48 -1.37 5.71 5.42
C ILE A 48 -0.01 5.94 6.09
N ALA A 49 0.82 6.78 5.49
CA ALA A 49 2.07 7.22 6.10
C ALA A 49 2.40 8.67 5.76
N GLN A 50 3.03 9.37 6.71
CA GLN A 50 3.68 10.65 6.44
C GLN A 50 4.91 10.42 5.55
N ILE A 51 5.00 11.15 4.44
CA ILE A 51 6.09 11.00 3.45
C ILE A 51 7.01 12.22 3.40
N THR A 52 6.55 13.38 3.88
CA THR A 52 7.34 14.59 4.12
C THR A 52 6.77 15.33 5.32
N ASN A 53 7.43 16.37 5.82
CA ASN A 53 6.90 17.18 6.92
C ASN A 53 5.49 17.75 6.63
N ASN A 54 5.13 17.96 5.36
CA ASN A 54 3.87 18.60 4.96
C ASN A 54 2.94 17.70 4.14
N GLN A 55 3.27 16.42 3.98
CA GLN A 55 2.51 15.51 3.12
C GLN A 55 2.45 14.11 3.68
N TYR A 56 1.33 13.45 3.42
CA TYR A 56 1.13 12.03 3.62
C TYR A 56 0.63 11.38 2.33
N VAL A 57 0.73 10.06 2.28
CA VAL A 57 0.17 9.24 1.20
C VAL A 57 -0.78 8.23 1.81
N VAL A 58 -1.88 7.99 1.11
CA VAL A 58 -2.74 6.84 1.34
C VAL A 58 -2.53 5.87 0.20
N VAL A 59 -2.39 4.58 0.52
CA VAL A 59 -2.35 3.49 -0.44
C VAL A 59 -3.47 2.48 -0.16
N TRP A 60 -3.98 1.80 -1.17
CA TRP A 60 -5.07 0.81 -1.07
C TRP A 60 -4.99 -0.20 -2.21
N ASP A 61 -5.71 -1.32 -2.11
CA ASP A 61 -5.95 -2.21 -3.24
C ASP A 61 -7.27 -1.87 -3.95
N SER A 62 -7.27 -1.96 -5.28
CA SER A 62 -8.36 -1.56 -6.15
C SER A 62 -8.68 -2.67 -7.15
N GLU A 63 -9.95 -3.05 -7.25
CA GLU A 63 -10.41 -4.15 -8.09
C GLU A 63 -10.57 -3.74 -9.55
N ASP A 64 -9.87 -4.44 -10.46
CA ASP A 64 -9.95 -4.31 -11.92
C ASP A 64 -9.61 -2.93 -12.48
N GLN A 65 -9.00 -2.06 -11.66
CA GLN A 65 -8.61 -0.73 -12.11
C GLN A 65 -7.43 -0.78 -13.10
N ASP A 66 -6.62 -1.84 -13.09
CA ASP A 66 -5.56 -2.09 -14.06
C ASP A 66 -5.97 -3.06 -15.19
N GLY A 67 -7.24 -3.46 -15.24
CA GLY A 67 -7.79 -4.41 -16.21
C GLY A 67 -7.54 -5.89 -15.87
N SER A 68 -7.13 -6.20 -14.62
CA SER A 68 -7.00 -7.57 -14.12
C SER A 68 -7.65 -7.74 -12.74
N GLY A 69 -6.98 -8.41 -11.80
CA GLY A 69 -7.44 -8.60 -10.43
C GLY A 69 -7.32 -7.34 -9.59
N LEU A 70 -6.81 -7.47 -8.37
CA LEU A 70 -6.48 -6.33 -7.52
C LEU A 70 -5.17 -5.66 -7.97
N GLY A 71 -5.14 -4.33 -8.03
CA GLY A 71 -3.93 -3.52 -8.17
C GLY A 71 -3.71 -2.60 -6.97
N ILE A 72 -2.47 -2.12 -6.76
CA ILE A 72 -2.13 -1.20 -5.67
C ILE A 72 -2.12 0.23 -6.17
N TYR A 73 -2.87 1.09 -5.51
CA TYR A 73 -3.03 2.50 -5.88
C TYR A 73 -2.75 3.42 -4.70
N GLY A 74 -2.43 4.67 -5.01
CA GLY A 74 -2.15 5.69 -4.01
C GLY A 74 -2.63 7.08 -4.39
N GLN A 75 -2.86 7.89 -3.35
CA GLN A 75 -3.17 9.31 -3.44
C GLN A 75 -2.35 10.05 -2.38
N ARG A 76 -1.64 11.09 -2.82
CA ARG A 76 -0.89 11.98 -1.92
C ARG A 76 -1.78 13.12 -1.48
N PHE A 77 -1.51 13.62 -0.28
CA PHE A 77 -2.23 14.73 0.32
C PHE A 77 -1.27 15.73 0.97
N THR A 78 -1.70 16.99 1.03
CA THR A 78 -1.14 17.95 1.97
C THR A 78 -1.53 17.59 3.41
N LEU A 79 -0.85 18.14 4.41
CA LEU A 79 -1.18 17.94 5.83
C LEU A 79 -2.63 18.29 6.17
N TYR A 80 -3.25 19.19 5.39
CA TYR A 80 -4.63 19.66 5.57
C TYR A 80 -5.67 18.83 4.79
N GLY A 81 -5.26 17.68 4.22
CA GLY A 81 -6.16 16.78 3.51
C GLY A 81 -6.55 17.20 2.10
N THR A 82 -5.83 18.15 1.50
CA THR A 82 -6.00 18.47 0.07
C THR A 82 -5.25 17.45 -0.77
N LYS A 83 -5.90 16.86 -1.80
CA LYS A 83 -5.23 15.98 -2.76
C LYS A 83 -4.05 16.71 -3.41
N HIS A 84 -2.88 16.08 -3.44
CA HIS A 84 -1.66 16.61 -4.01
C HIS A 84 -1.25 15.78 -5.24
N GLY A 85 -1.79 16.16 -6.39
CA GLY A 85 -1.69 15.41 -7.64
C GLY A 85 -2.79 14.36 -7.81
N PRO A 86 -2.79 13.62 -8.93
CA PRO A 86 -3.79 12.59 -9.19
C PRO A 86 -3.52 11.32 -8.38
N GLU A 87 -4.52 10.43 -8.39
CA GLU A 87 -4.37 9.03 -8.05
C GLU A 87 -3.39 8.34 -9.02
N PHE A 88 -2.58 7.41 -8.52
CA PHE A 88 -1.57 6.73 -9.32
C PHE A 88 -1.42 5.26 -8.91
N ARG A 89 -1.07 4.40 -9.87
CA ARG A 89 -0.77 2.99 -9.63
C ARG A 89 0.64 2.86 -9.05
N ILE A 90 0.79 1.99 -8.06
CA ILE A 90 2.04 1.70 -7.37
C ILE A 90 2.70 0.44 -7.96
N ASN A 91 1.95 -0.65 -8.14
CA ASN A 91 2.50 -1.87 -8.75
C ASN A 91 2.79 -1.67 -10.25
N SER A 92 3.86 -2.32 -10.70
CA SER A 92 4.19 -2.45 -12.12
C SER A 92 3.57 -3.70 -12.73
N THR A 93 3.56 -4.80 -11.97
CA THR A 93 2.95 -6.08 -12.34
C THR A 93 1.44 -6.01 -12.20
N THR A 94 0.69 -6.45 -13.22
CA THR A 94 -0.79 -6.40 -13.25
C THR A 94 -1.44 -7.78 -13.45
N ILE A 95 -0.66 -8.85 -13.43
CA ILE A 95 -1.22 -10.20 -13.60
C ILE A 95 -1.71 -10.69 -12.24
N SER A 96 -2.95 -11.16 -12.18
CA SER A 96 -3.60 -11.63 -10.94
C SER A 96 -3.69 -10.52 -9.89
N ASP A 97 -3.72 -10.88 -8.60
CA ASP A 97 -3.92 -9.92 -7.52
C ASP A 97 -2.62 -9.42 -6.92
N GLN A 98 -2.54 -8.10 -6.79
CA GLN A 98 -1.67 -7.37 -5.89
C GLN A 98 -2.53 -6.74 -4.80
N ALA A 99 -2.36 -7.15 -3.54
CA ALA A 99 -3.29 -6.84 -2.47
C ALA A 99 -2.60 -6.50 -1.14
N GLN A 100 -3.38 -5.93 -0.22
CA GLN A 100 -3.00 -5.67 1.17
C GLN A 100 -1.75 -4.79 1.30
N PRO A 101 -1.79 -3.56 0.76
CA PRO A 101 -0.62 -2.71 0.76
C PRO A 101 -0.28 -2.18 2.15
N VAL A 102 1.00 -1.99 2.40
CA VAL A 102 1.54 -1.35 3.60
C VAL A 102 2.50 -0.26 3.15
N VAL A 103 2.35 0.95 3.69
CA VAL A 103 3.25 2.07 3.38
C VAL A 103 4.04 2.51 4.60
N ALA A 104 5.34 2.77 4.40
CA ALA A 104 6.21 3.39 5.39
C ALA A 104 6.97 4.56 4.77
N GLY A 105 6.96 5.70 5.44
CA GLY A 105 7.62 6.92 4.99
C GLY A 105 8.79 7.33 5.86
N PHE A 106 9.72 8.09 5.28
CA PHE A 106 10.84 8.71 5.96
C PHE A 106 10.83 10.23 5.70
N PRO A 107 10.02 11.00 6.47
CA PRO A 107 9.69 12.38 6.17
C PRO A 107 10.88 13.33 6.01
N SER A 108 11.97 13.10 6.76
CA SER A 108 13.17 13.94 6.72
C SER A 108 13.93 13.87 5.39
N THR A 109 13.72 12.81 4.61
CA THR A 109 14.35 12.64 3.29
C THR A 109 13.34 12.64 2.16
N GLY A 110 12.03 12.58 2.41
CA GLY A 110 11.02 12.45 1.35
C GLY A 110 10.94 11.07 0.70
N ARG A 111 11.68 10.07 1.23
CA ARG A 111 11.66 8.69 0.76
C ARG A 111 10.53 7.91 1.42
N TRP A 112 9.93 7.00 0.68
CA TRP A 112 8.90 6.11 1.20
C TRP A 112 8.86 4.81 0.39
N VAL A 113 8.36 3.76 1.02
CA VAL A 113 8.26 2.42 0.45
C VAL A 113 6.84 1.91 0.61
N VAL A 114 6.35 1.24 -0.42
CA VAL A 114 5.10 0.48 -0.36
C VAL A 114 5.44 -0.98 -0.52
N LEU A 115 4.85 -1.80 0.34
CA LEU A 115 4.89 -3.24 0.30
C LEU A 115 3.51 -3.78 -0.05
N TRP A 116 3.44 -4.93 -0.71
CA TRP A 116 2.19 -5.62 -0.96
C TRP A 116 2.44 -7.11 -1.16
N ARG A 117 1.35 -7.86 -1.12
CA ARG A 117 1.33 -9.27 -1.52
C ARG A 117 0.98 -9.37 -3.01
N SER A 118 1.68 -10.23 -3.75
CA SER A 118 1.43 -10.49 -5.16
C SER A 118 1.22 -11.99 -5.39
N ASN A 119 0.19 -12.36 -6.16
CA ASN A 119 -0.10 -13.76 -6.47
C ASN A 119 0.73 -14.27 -7.65
N ALA A 120 1.46 -15.36 -7.46
CA ALA A 120 2.18 -16.13 -8.49
C ALA A 120 3.20 -15.35 -9.34
N GLN A 121 3.60 -14.16 -8.91
CA GLN A 121 4.55 -13.34 -9.65
C GLN A 121 5.98 -13.92 -9.67
N ASP A 122 6.35 -14.71 -8.67
CA ASP A 122 7.63 -15.45 -8.65
C ASP A 122 7.51 -16.88 -9.22
N GLY A 123 6.36 -17.22 -9.81
CA GLY A 123 6.07 -18.56 -10.32
C GLY A 123 5.65 -19.57 -9.25
N SER A 124 5.44 -19.15 -8.00
CA SER A 124 4.91 -20.00 -6.92
C SER A 124 3.60 -19.45 -6.34
N GLY A 125 3.38 -19.59 -5.03
CA GLY A 125 2.22 -19.06 -4.33
C GLY A 125 2.25 -17.54 -4.20
N GLN A 126 1.98 -17.03 -3.01
CA GLN A 126 1.98 -15.59 -2.76
C GLN A 126 3.38 -15.09 -2.45
N GLY A 127 3.81 -14.02 -3.09
CA GLY A 127 5.08 -13.35 -2.81
C GLY A 127 4.89 -11.96 -2.19
N THR A 128 5.90 -11.47 -1.48
CA THR A 128 5.92 -10.11 -0.94
C THR A 128 6.83 -9.23 -1.79
N TYR A 129 6.26 -8.12 -2.28
CA TYR A 129 6.89 -7.20 -3.21
C TYR A 129 6.87 -5.79 -2.67
N ALA A 130 7.69 -4.94 -3.27
CA ALA A 130 7.95 -3.61 -2.79
C ALA A 130 8.31 -2.65 -3.92
N GLN A 131 8.03 -1.36 -3.73
CA GLN A 131 8.53 -0.29 -4.59
C GLN A 131 8.89 0.95 -3.78
N ARG A 132 9.97 1.62 -4.20
CA ARG A 132 10.54 2.78 -3.50
C ARG A 132 10.23 4.05 -4.27
N PHE A 133 9.95 5.10 -3.51
CA PHE A 133 9.48 6.37 -4.05
C PHE A 133 10.20 7.56 -3.42
N TYR A 134 10.32 8.60 -4.23
CA TYR A 134 10.80 9.93 -3.87
C TYR A 134 9.92 10.93 -4.62
N GLY A 135 8.91 11.49 -3.93
CA GLY A 135 7.79 12.16 -4.60
C GLY A 135 6.77 11.17 -5.17
N PRO A 136 6.08 11.48 -6.29
CA PRO A 136 5.04 10.62 -6.87
C PRO A 136 5.62 9.51 -7.78
N ALA A 137 6.86 9.65 -8.21
CA ALA A 137 7.51 8.70 -9.09
C ALA A 137 8.27 7.65 -8.29
N ALA A 138 8.14 6.40 -8.71
CA ALA A 138 9.05 5.36 -8.30
C ALA A 138 10.44 5.71 -8.84
N TYR A 139 11.46 5.69 -7.98
CA TYR A 139 12.84 5.96 -8.42
C TYR A 139 13.62 4.67 -8.70
N ALA A 140 12.98 3.52 -8.53
CA ALA A 140 13.47 2.19 -8.87
C ALA A 140 12.29 1.33 -9.33
N GLY A 141 12.60 0.20 -9.96
CA GLY A 141 11.59 -0.81 -10.27
C GLY A 141 11.08 -1.51 -9.01
N GLU A 142 9.95 -2.18 -9.17
CA GLU A 142 9.41 -3.13 -8.21
C GLU A 142 10.42 -4.26 -7.93
N PHE A 143 10.48 -4.73 -6.67
CA PHE A 143 11.38 -5.80 -6.26
C PHE A 143 10.74 -6.75 -5.24
N ARG A 144 11.13 -8.02 -5.29
CA ARG A 144 10.75 -9.03 -4.31
C ARG A 144 11.57 -8.87 -3.03
N VAL A 145 10.94 -8.94 -1.87
CA VAL A 145 11.64 -8.70 -0.58
C VAL A 145 12.37 -9.94 -0.05
N HIS A 146 12.10 -11.10 -0.63
CA HIS A 146 12.57 -12.40 -0.18
C HIS A 146 13.27 -13.18 -1.30
N GLU A 147 14.09 -14.16 -0.92
CA GLU A 147 14.80 -15.06 -1.83
C GLU A 147 14.18 -16.44 -1.92
N PHE A 148 13.54 -16.90 -0.84
CA PHE A 148 12.82 -18.16 -0.78
C PHE A 148 11.43 -18.01 -1.41
N THR A 149 11.16 -18.77 -2.46
CA THR A 149 9.95 -18.63 -3.28
C THR A 149 9.02 -19.84 -3.22
N THR A 150 9.28 -20.83 -2.35
CA THR A 150 8.40 -22.01 -2.31
C THR A 150 7.16 -21.67 -1.50
N SER A 151 5.97 -21.93 -2.04
CA SER A 151 4.69 -21.65 -1.37
C SER A 151 4.50 -20.16 -1.07
N ASP A 152 4.08 -19.79 0.15
CA ASP A 152 3.58 -18.45 0.46
C ASP A 152 4.50 -17.64 1.36
N GLN A 153 4.68 -16.38 0.96
CA GLN A 153 5.36 -15.31 1.66
C GLN A 153 4.46 -14.06 1.68
N TRP A 154 3.80 -13.82 2.81
CA TRP A 154 2.70 -12.85 2.94
C TRP A 154 2.71 -12.06 4.26
N TYR A 155 1.76 -11.12 4.40
CA TYR A 155 1.61 -10.18 5.51
C TYR A 155 2.85 -9.33 5.80
N PRO A 156 3.25 -8.45 4.85
CA PRO A 156 4.36 -7.55 5.08
C PRO A 156 4.10 -6.54 6.19
N ALA A 157 5.15 -6.18 6.92
CA ALA A 157 5.22 -4.92 7.66
C ALA A 157 6.54 -4.21 7.36
N ALA A 158 6.52 -2.88 7.33
CA ALA A 158 7.70 -2.05 7.12
C ALA A 158 7.90 -1.03 8.25
N ALA A 159 9.16 -0.78 8.57
CA ALA A 159 9.58 0.36 9.35
C ALA A 159 10.78 1.04 8.68
N CYS A 160 10.74 2.37 8.58
CA CYS A 160 11.83 3.18 8.03
C CYS A 160 12.67 3.77 9.17
N HIS A 161 13.99 3.64 9.09
CA HIS A 161 14.91 4.28 10.02
C HIS A 161 16.19 4.71 9.28
N ALA A 162 16.49 6.01 9.32
CA ALA A 162 17.65 6.57 8.62
C ALA A 162 17.69 6.15 7.13
N TYR A 163 18.86 5.74 6.64
CA TYR A 163 19.04 5.32 5.25
C TYR A 163 18.55 3.89 4.95
N GLN A 164 17.75 3.31 5.85
CA GLN A 164 17.32 1.92 5.76
C GLN A 164 15.82 1.75 6.03
N PHE A 165 15.29 0.61 5.59
CA PHE A 165 13.98 0.14 6.00
C PHE A 165 14.05 -1.35 6.29
N LEU A 166 13.43 -1.76 7.39
CA LEU A 166 13.24 -3.15 7.75
C LEU A 166 11.90 -3.60 7.18
N VAL A 167 11.92 -4.71 6.45
CA VAL A 167 10.72 -5.43 6.04
C VAL A 167 10.65 -6.71 6.85
N THR A 168 9.47 -7.05 7.34
CA THR A 168 9.17 -8.37 7.90
C THR A 168 8.03 -9.01 7.14
N TRP A 169 8.03 -10.34 7.02
CA TRP A 169 6.99 -11.13 6.35
C TRP A 169 6.87 -12.51 6.99
N SER A 170 5.72 -13.16 6.80
CA SER A 170 5.54 -14.57 7.15
C SER A 170 5.90 -15.44 5.95
N SER A 171 6.66 -16.52 6.15
CA SER A 171 7.06 -17.46 5.09
C SER A 171 6.78 -18.89 5.50
N TYR A 172 6.15 -19.67 4.61
CA TYR A 172 5.88 -21.09 4.82
C TYR A 172 7.07 -21.97 4.44
N ALA A 173 7.42 -22.95 5.26
CA ALA A 173 8.41 -23.99 4.97
C ALA A 173 9.85 -23.51 4.67
N GLN A 174 10.14 -22.23 4.85
CA GLN A 174 11.47 -21.68 4.62
C GLN A 174 12.53 -22.26 5.58
N ASP A 175 12.15 -22.65 6.79
CA ASP A 175 13.00 -23.34 7.76
C ASP A 175 12.75 -24.86 7.82
N GLY A 176 12.01 -25.41 6.85
CA GLY A 176 11.59 -26.81 6.85
C GLY A 176 10.39 -27.11 7.76
N SER A 177 9.74 -26.10 8.35
CA SER A 177 8.56 -26.24 9.20
C SER A 177 7.33 -25.50 8.65
N GLY A 178 6.41 -25.04 9.52
CA GLY A 178 5.23 -24.26 9.12
C GLY A 178 5.56 -22.82 8.75
N TYR A 179 4.71 -21.87 9.15
CA TYR A 179 5.02 -20.45 8.99
C TYR A 179 6.01 -19.96 10.04
N GLY A 180 7.05 -19.25 9.58
CA GLY A 180 7.95 -18.45 10.40
C GLY A 180 7.87 -16.96 10.03
N VAL A 181 8.34 -16.08 10.93
CA VAL A 181 8.50 -14.64 10.66
C VAL A 181 9.94 -14.36 10.29
N TYR A 182 10.13 -13.72 9.14
CA TYR A 182 11.43 -13.38 8.59
C TYR A 182 11.54 -11.88 8.41
N GLY A 183 12.76 -11.38 8.31
CA GLY A 183 13.00 -9.98 8.06
C GLY A 183 14.26 -9.74 7.24
N ARG A 184 14.24 -8.63 6.50
CA ARG A 184 15.38 -8.16 5.70
C ARG A 184 15.48 -6.66 5.84
N LEU A 185 16.70 -6.22 6.15
CA LEU A 185 17.06 -4.82 6.17
C LEU A 185 17.51 -4.41 4.77
N PHE A 186 16.93 -3.34 4.25
CA PHE A 186 17.28 -2.77 2.95
C PHE A 186 17.85 -1.37 3.14
N SER A 187 18.75 -1.00 2.23
CA SER A 187 19.19 0.39 2.06
C SER A 187 18.47 0.98 0.86
N TRP A 188 18.18 2.29 0.93
CA TRP A 188 17.44 3.02 -0.10
C TRP A 188 18.11 3.07 -1.46
#